data_AF-A0A239I5B0-F1
#
_entry.id   AF-A0A239I5B0-F1
#
_cell.length_a   1.000
_cell.length_b   1.000
_cell.length_c   1.000
_cell.angle_alpha   90.00
_cell.angle_beta   90.00
_cell.angle_gamma   90.00
#
_symmetry.space_group_name_H-M   'P 1'
#
loop_
_entity.id
_entity.type
_entity.pdbx_description
1 polymer ?
#
loop_
_entity_poly.entity_id
_entity_poly.type
_entity_poly.pdbx_seq_one_letter_code
_entity_poly.pdbx_strand_id
1 'polypeptide(L)'
;MSAERVRVHGDLYHGEVPDGAIYVGRAAPGLKASPYHNRHRVGGACRVCGRTHDRAESVTTYAQDLTADPELIERVRQDLRGADLACWCPLDGPCHGDVLIRVADGADPLDAVATVLREKEDAAAMLHEKGDAAAAGHEKETATARTREPDTTTERSAARGRKKR
;
A
#
# COMPACT_ATOMS: atom_id res chain seq x y z
N MET A 1 -23.47 -12.12 -2.35
CA MET A 1 -22.45 -11.55 -1.46
C MET A 1 -21.36 -11.02 -2.37
N SER A 2 -20.89 -9.80 -2.13
CA SER A 2 -19.81 -9.21 -2.93
C SER A 2 -18.49 -9.79 -2.46
N ALA A 3 -17.65 -10.25 -3.38
CA ALA A 3 -16.31 -10.74 -3.04
C ALA A 3 -15.43 -9.58 -2.57
N GLU A 4 -14.70 -9.78 -1.49
CA GLU A 4 -13.82 -8.79 -0.90
C GLU A 4 -12.37 -9.25 -0.88
N ARG A 5 -11.46 -8.28 -0.94
CA ARG A 5 -10.05 -8.54 -0.73
C ARG A 5 -9.76 -8.49 0.77
N VAL A 6 -9.23 -9.60 1.28
CA VAL A 6 -8.76 -9.71 2.66
C VAL A 6 -7.25 -9.86 2.73
N ARG A 7 -6.68 -9.62 3.92
CA ARG A 7 -5.24 -9.80 4.15
C ARG A 7 -5.00 -11.07 4.95
N VAL A 8 -3.92 -11.78 4.62
CA VAL A 8 -3.43 -12.86 5.47
C VAL A 8 -3.02 -12.32 6.84
N HIS A 9 -3.43 -13.00 7.91
CA HIS A 9 -3.13 -12.64 9.29
C HIS A 9 -1.83 -13.30 9.78
N GLY A 10 -1.34 -12.87 10.94
CA GLY A 10 -0.13 -13.41 11.55
C GLY A 10 1.16 -12.83 11.00
N ASP A 11 2.27 -13.52 11.27
CA ASP A 11 3.61 -13.17 10.80
C ASP A 11 4.01 -13.99 9.55
N LEU A 12 5.19 -13.71 8.99
CA LEU A 12 5.68 -14.37 7.78
C LEU A 12 5.81 -15.91 7.92
N TYR A 13 6.05 -16.41 9.13
CA TYR A 13 6.27 -17.83 9.41
C TYR A 13 4.99 -18.55 9.82
N HIS A 14 4.02 -17.81 10.38
CA HIS A 14 2.73 -18.30 10.87
C HIS A 14 1.57 -17.54 10.22
N GLY A 15 1.54 -17.56 8.89
CA GLY A 15 0.49 -16.89 8.12
C GLY A 15 -0.82 -17.67 8.10
N GLU A 16 -1.92 -17.02 8.46
CA GLU A 16 -3.26 -17.60 8.46
C GLU A 16 -4.17 -16.91 7.45
N VAL A 17 -4.72 -17.69 6.53
CA VAL A 17 -5.69 -17.19 5.55
C VAL A 17 -7.05 -17.10 6.24
N PRO A 18 -7.73 -15.93 6.23
CA PRO A 18 -9.05 -15.80 6.83
C PRO A 18 -10.05 -16.85 6.31
N ASP A 19 -10.93 -17.32 7.19
CA ASP A 19 -11.93 -18.32 6.86
C ASP A 19 -12.77 -17.91 5.64
N GLY A 20 -12.95 -18.84 4.71
CA GLY A 20 -13.71 -18.63 3.48
C GLY A 20 -12.95 -17.92 2.36
N ALA A 21 -11.76 -17.36 2.63
CA ALA A 21 -10.97 -16.70 1.60
C ALA A 21 -10.04 -17.67 0.84
N ILE A 22 -9.89 -17.44 -0.46
CA ILE A 22 -8.95 -18.18 -1.31
C ILE A 22 -7.60 -17.45 -1.30
N TYR A 23 -6.54 -18.20 -1.00
CA TYR A 23 -5.19 -17.66 -1.07
C TYR A 23 -4.75 -17.45 -2.52
N VAL A 24 -4.42 -16.19 -2.87
CA VAL A 24 -3.92 -15.80 -4.19
C VAL A 24 -2.49 -15.27 -4.14
N GLY A 25 -1.78 -15.44 -3.02
CA GLY A 25 -0.44 -14.91 -2.83
C GLY A 25 0.69 -15.81 -3.36
N ARG A 26 1.92 -15.28 -3.28
CA ARG A 26 3.16 -16.02 -3.57
C ARG A 26 3.43 -17.08 -2.50
N ALA A 27 4.35 -18.01 -2.74
CA ALA A 27 4.77 -18.94 -1.69
C ALA A 27 5.31 -18.19 -0.46
N ALA A 28 4.88 -18.62 0.72
CA ALA A 28 5.38 -18.23 2.03
C ALA A 28 5.48 -19.49 2.90
N PRO A 29 6.25 -19.50 4.00
CA PRO A 29 6.23 -20.61 4.95
C PRO A 29 4.78 -20.99 5.32
N GLY A 30 4.42 -22.26 5.15
CA GLY A 30 3.06 -22.77 5.40
C GLY A 30 2.03 -22.49 4.29
N LEU A 31 2.30 -21.61 3.32
CA LEU A 31 1.37 -21.24 2.25
C LEU A 31 1.96 -21.51 0.86
N LYS A 32 1.35 -22.44 0.12
CA LYS A 32 1.76 -22.74 -1.26
C LYS A 32 1.46 -21.56 -2.19
N ALA A 33 2.34 -21.32 -3.17
CA ALA A 33 2.08 -20.29 -4.18
C ALA A 33 0.79 -20.62 -4.95
N SER A 34 -0.10 -19.63 -5.04
CA SER A 34 -1.32 -19.74 -5.85
C SER A 34 -0.98 -19.64 -7.34
N PRO A 35 -1.65 -20.37 -8.25
CA PRO A 35 -1.50 -20.16 -9.69
C PRO A 35 -1.84 -18.73 -10.13
N TYR A 36 -2.60 -17.99 -9.31
CA TYR A 36 -3.04 -16.62 -9.57
C TYR A 36 -2.08 -15.56 -8.99
N HIS A 37 -0.94 -15.96 -8.43
CA HIS A 37 -0.06 -15.01 -7.74
C HIS A 37 0.54 -13.95 -8.68
N ASN A 38 0.67 -12.71 -8.19
CA ASN A 38 1.43 -11.70 -8.94
C ASN A 38 2.94 -12.06 -8.96
N ARG A 39 3.48 -12.22 -10.17
CA ARG A 39 4.90 -12.52 -10.44
C ARG A 39 5.80 -11.28 -10.32
N HIS A 40 5.23 -10.09 -10.50
CA HIS A 40 5.93 -8.81 -10.44
C HIS A 40 6.05 -8.35 -8.98
N ARG A 41 7.29 -8.18 -8.49
CA ARG A 41 7.55 -7.75 -7.10
C ARG A 41 7.66 -6.23 -7.02
N VAL A 42 7.17 -5.68 -5.90
CA VAL A 42 7.27 -4.26 -5.57
C VAL A 42 8.54 -4.00 -4.78
N GLY A 43 9.19 -2.86 -5.01
CA GLY A 43 10.30 -2.35 -4.18
C GLY A 43 11.67 -3.00 -4.42
N GLY A 44 11.78 -3.91 -5.39
CA GLY A 44 13.06 -4.50 -5.79
C GLY A 44 13.04 -4.97 -7.25
N ALA A 45 14.17 -5.47 -7.75
CA ALA A 45 14.28 -5.94 -9.12
C ALA A 45 13.29 -7.10 -9.40
N CYS A 46 12.39 -6.88 -10.34
CA CYS A 46 11.42 -7.86 -10.79
C CYS A 46 12.13 -9.03 -11.48
N ARG A 47 11.82 -10.26 -11.06
CA ARG A 47 12.43 -11.47 -11.64
C ARG A 47 11.93 -11.79 -13.05
N VAL A 48 10.83 -11.15 -13.48
CA VAL A 48 10.23 -11.38 -14.79
C VAL A 48 10.80 -10.43 -15.84
N CYS A 49 10.86 -9.14 -15.54
CA CYS A 49 11.27 -8.11 -16.52
C CYS A 49 12.51 -7.29 -16.11
N GLY A 50 13.11 -7.54 -14.95
CA GLY A 50 14.33 -6.87 -14.48
C GLY A 50 14.13 -5.45 -13.92
N ARG A 51 12.95 -4.85 -14.08
CA ARG A 51 12.65 -3.49 -13.60
C ARG A 51 12.27 -3.47 -12.11
N THR A 52 12.44 -2.33 -11.45
CA THR A 52 11.84 -2.08 -10.15
C THR A 52 10.43 -1.54 -10.37
N HIS A 53 9.44 -2.11 -9.69
CA HIS A 53 8.06 -1.64 -9.76
C HIS A 53 7.62 -0.98 -8.46
N ASP A 54 6.81 0.06 -8.57
CA ASP A 54 5.87 0.42 -7.51
C ASP A 54 4.63 -0.52 -7.51
N ARG A 55 3.64 -0.25 -6.66
CA ARG A 55 2.42 -1.08 -6.59
C ARG A 55 1.58 -0.96 -7.86
N ALA A 56 1.39 0.24 -8.38
CA ALA A 56 0.55 0.50 -9.55
C ALA A 56 1.15 -0.15 -10.80
N GLU A 57 2.46 -0.01 -11.00
CA GLU A 57 3.19 -0.65 -12.09
C GLU A 57 3.15 -2.17 -11.98
N SER A 58 3.28 -2.70 -10.76
CA SER A 58 3.26 -4.15 -10.50
C SER A 58 1.90 -4.78 -10.81
N VAL A 59 0.79 -4.13 -10.44
CA VAL A 59 -0.56 -4.64 -10.77
C VAL A 59 -0.92 -4.41 -12.24
N THR A 60 -0.44 -3.34 -12.86
CA THR A 60 -0.63 -3.07 -14.29
C THR A 60 0.07 -4.11 -15.14
N THR A 61 1.34 -4.40 -14.83
CA THR A 61 2.10 -5.45 -15.54
C THR A 61 1.47 -6.83 -15.31
N TYR A 62 0.90 -7.08 -14.13
CA TYR A 62 0.14 -8.30 -13.87
C TYR A 62 -1.14 -8.41 -14.72
N ALA A 63 -1.89 -7.33 -14.90
CA ALA A 63 -3.06 -7.33 -15.77
C ALA A 63 -2.69 -7.60 -17.24
N GLN A 64 -1.57 -7.02 -17.72
CA GLN A 64 -1.03 -7.31 -19.05
C GLN A 64 -0.68 -8.80 -19.22
N ASP A 65 -0.05 -9.39 -18.21
CA ASP A 65 0.25 -10.82 -18.17
C ASP A 65 -1.03 -11.68 -18.22
N LEU A 66 -2.12 -11.26 -17.56
CA LEU A 66 -3.42 -11.96 -17.63
C LEU A 66 -4.02 -11.87 -19.03
N THR A 67 -4.01 -10.70 -19.66
CA THR A 67 -4.51 -10.52 -21.04
C THR A 67 -3.77 -11.41 -22.05
N ALA A 68 -2.49 -11.70 -21.80
CA ALA A 68 -1.71 -12.61 -22.63
C ALA A 68 -2.03 -14.11 -22.41
N ASP A 69 -2.82 -14.46 -21.40
CA ASP A 69 -3.18 -15.85 -21.05
C ASP A 69 -4.71 -16.00 -20.87
N PRO A 70 -5.47 -16.17 -21.98
CA PRO A 70 -6.92 -16.34 -21.93
C PRO A 70 -7.38 -17.57 -21.12
N GLU A 71 -6.58 -18.64 -21.08
CA GLU A 71 -6.91 -19.83 -20.30
C GLU A 71 -6.85 -19.53 -18.79
N LEU A 72 -5.87 -18.74 -18.35
CA LEU A 72 -5.81 -18.28 -16.96
C LEU A 72 -6.98 -17.39 -16.59
N ILE A 73 -7.43 -16.50 -17.49
CA ILE A 73 -8.63 -15.69 -17.28
C ILE A 73 -9.86 -16.57 -17.06
N GLU A 74 -10.03 -17.61 -17.87
CA GLU A 74 -11.16 -18.54 -17.73
C GLU A 74 -11.09 -19.28 -16.39
N ARG A 75 -9.91 -19.76 -15.99
CA ARG A 75 -9.72 -20.36 -14.65
C ARG A 75 -10.04 -19.39 -13.52
N VAL A 76 -9.65 -18.12 -13.64
CA VAL A 76 -10.02 -17.08 -12.66
C VAL A 76 -11.54 -16.95 -12.53
N ARG A 77 -12.26 -16.93 -13.64
CA ARG A 77 -13.74 -16.83 -13.67
C ARG A 77 -14.45 -18.06 -13.10
N GLN A 78 -13.85 -19.24 -13.25
CA GLN A 78 -14.40 -20.48 -12.74
C GLN A 78 -14.09 -20.67 -11.25
N ASP A 79 -12.85 -20.45 -10.85
CA ASP A 79 -12.35 -20.81 -9.53
C ASP A 79 -12.58 -19.73 -8.46
N LEU A 80 -12.58 -18.45 -8.85
CA LEU A 80 -12.53 -17.33 -7.90
C LEU A 80 -13.84 -16.54 -7.80
N ARG A 81 -14.86 -16.88 -8.60
CA ARG A 81 -16.10 -16.10 -8.66
C ARG A 81 -16.85 -16.14 -7.34
N GLY A 82 -17.10 -14.95 -6.77
CA GLY A 82 -17.82 -14.78 -5.51
C GLY A 82 -17.02 -15.18 -4.26
N ALA A 83 -15.73 -15.48 -4.38
CA ALA A 83 -14.86 -15.81 -3.27
C ALA A 83 -14.04 -14.59 -2.80
N ASP A 84 -13.90 -14.44 -1.49
CA ASP A 84 -12.97 -13.47 -0.93
C ASP A 84 -11.52 -13.89 -1.24
N LEU A 85 -10.66 -12.94 -1.59
CA LEU A 85 -9.29 -13.23 -2.00
C LEU A 85 -8.27 -12.72 -0.99
N ALA A 86 -7.42 -13.62 -0.51
CA ALA A 86 -6.38 -13.30 0.46
C ALA A 86 -5.00 -13.11 -0.18
N CYS A 87 -4.40 -11.93 0.02
CA CYS A 87 -3.01 -11.62 -0.32
C CYS A 87 -2.25 -11.01 0.87
N TRP A 88 -0.92 -11.04 0.86
CA TRP A 88 -0.10 -10.40 1.92
C TRP A 88 -0.01 -8.88 1.79
N CYS A 89 -0.42 -8.32 0.65
CA CYS A 89 -0.33 -6.89 0.40
C CYS A 89 -1.20 -6.10 1.40
N PRO A 90 -0.78 -4.90 1.82
CA PRO A 90 -1.58 -4.03 2.67
C PRO A 90 -2.83 -3.52 1.93
N LEU A 91 -3.95 -3.37 2.65
CA LEU A 91 -5.28 -3.11 2.07
C LEU A 91 -5.49 -1.68 1.54
N ASP A 92 -4.61 -0.77 1.95
CA ASP A 92 -4.60 0.67 1.63
C ASP A 92 -4.13 0.99 0.20
N GLY A 93 -3.62 0.00 -0.54
CA GLY A 93 -3.18 0.18 -1.92
C GLY A 93 -3.67 -0.91 -2.87
N PRO A 94 -3.41 -0.76 -4.17
CA PRO A 94 -3.82 -1.75 -5.17
C PRO A 94 -3.08 -3.09 -4.96
N CYS A 95 -3.82 -4.20 -4.98
CA CYS A 95 -3.29 -5.57 -5.04
C CYS A 95 -3.83 -6.27 -6.30
N HIS A 96 -3.13 -7.31 -6.73
CA HIS A 96 -3.62 -8.19 -7.79
C HIS A 96 -4.91 -8.91 -7.40
N GLY A 97 -5.18 -9.10 -6.10
CA GLY A 97 -6.46 -9.63 -5.61
C GLY A 97 -7.65 -8.73 -6.00
N ASP A 98 -7.49 -7.41 -5.97
CA ASP A 98 -8.55 -6.48 -6.39
C ASP A 98 -8.85 -6.62 -7.90
N VAL A 99 -7.82 -6.87 -8.71
CA VAL A 99 -7.96 -7.15 -10.15
C VAL A 99 -8.65 -8.48 -10.38
N LEU A 100 -8.23 -9.54 -9.67
CA LEU A 100 -8.78 -10.88 -9.81
C LEU A 100 -10.27 -10.96 -9.46
N ILE A 101 -10.73 -10.26 -8.42
CA ILE A 101 -12.16 -10.18 -8.07
C ILE A 101 -12.97 -9.68 -9.27
N ARG A 102 -12.55 -8.57 -9.88
CA ARG A 102 -13.23 -7.99 -11.05
C ARG A 102 -13.20 -8.90 -12.27
N VAL A 103 -12.05 -9.53 -12.53
CA VAL A 103 -11.90 -10.47 -13.66
C VAL A 103 -12.79 -11.70 -13.45
N ALA A 104 -12.91 -12.19 -12.21
CA ALA A 104 -13.77 -13.30 -11.87
C ALA A 104 -15.26 -12.97 -12.09
N ASP A 105 -15.64 -11.69 -11.93
CA ASP A 105 -16.97 -11.17 -12.26
C ASP A 105 -17.16 -10.83 -13.75
N GLY A 106 -16.15 -11.06 -14.58
CA GLY A 106 -16.24 -10.96 -16.04
C GLY A 106 -15.62 -9.70 -16.64
N ALA A 107 -14.97 -8.84 -15.85
CA ALA A 107 -14.23 -7.70 -16.40
C ALA A 107 -13.05 -8.14 -17.27
N ASP A 108 -12.67 -7.30 -18.23
CA ASP A 108 -11.38 -7.38 -18.89
C ASP A 108 -10.25 -7.02 -17.90
N PRO A 109 -9.08 -7.69 -17.90
CA PRO A 109 -8.00 -7.40 -16.96
C PRO A 109 -7.50 -5.94 -17.00
N LEU A 110 -7.44 -5.31 -18.18
CA LEU A 110 -6.94 -3.94 -18.32
C LEU A 110 -7.97 -2.93 -17.80
N ASP A 111 -9.26 -3.18 -18.04
CA ASP A 111 -10.35 -2.36 -17.47
C ASP A 111 -10.44 -2.54 -15.94
N ALA A 112 -10.23 -3.77 -15.47
CA ALA A 112 -10.20 -4.10 -14.05
C ALA A 112 -9.10 -3.33 -13.33
N VAL A 113 -7.85 -3.38 -13.81
CA VAL A 113 -6.75 -2.67 -13.17
C VAL A 113 -6.92 -1.16 -13.25
N ALA A 114 -7.40 -0.61 -14.37
CA ALA A 114 -7.65 0.83 -14.49
C ALA A 114 -8.68 1.30 -13.45
N THR A 115 -9.70 0.50 -13.18
CA THR A 115 -10.71 0.85 -12.17
C THR A 115 -10.16 0.72 -10.75
N VAL A 116 -9.42 -0.35 -10.45
CA VAL A 116 -8.76 -0.53 -9.14
C VAL A 116 -7.83 0.63 -8.83
N LEU A 117 -7.02 1.08 -9.80
CA LEU A 117 -6.08 2.18 -9.58
C LEU A 117 -6.81 3.48 -9.25
N ARG A 118 -7.85 3.84 -10.03
CA ARG A 118 -8.66 5.03 -9.75
C ARG A 118 -9.29 4.98 -8.36
N GLU A 119 -9.92 3.86 -7.99
CA GLU A 119 -10.55 3.70 -6.67
C GLU A 119 -9.56 3.82 -5.51
N LYS A 120 -8.34 3.32 -5.68
CA LYS A 120 -7.30 3.40 -4.64
C LYS A 120 -6.65 4.78 -4.59
N GLU A 121 -6.52 5.47 -5.71
CA GLU A 121 -6.08 6.88 -5.76
C GLU A 121 -7.10 7.80 -5.09
N ASP A 122 -8.40 7.65 -5.41
CA ASP A 122 -9.48 8.41 -4.80
C ASP A 122 -9.56 8.16 -3.28
N ALA A 123 -9.44 6.89 -2.86
CA ALA A 123 -9.40 6.54 -1.44
C ALA A 123 -8.18 7.13 -0.72
N ALA A 124 -7.01 7.14 -1.37
CA ALA A 124 -5.81 7.76 -0.82
C ALA A 124 -5.95 9.28 -0.70
N ALA A 125 -6.56 9.94 -1.68
CA ALA A 125 -6.83 11.38 -1.65
C ALA A 125 -7.76 11.75 -0.49
N MET A 126 -8.85 11.00 -0.28
CA MET A 126 -9.77 11.21 0.86
C MET A 126 -9.11 11.03 2.23
N LEU A 127 -8.11 10.15 2.34
CA LEU A 127 -7.34 9.97 3.56
C LEU A 127 -6.39 11.14 3.82
N HIS A 128 -5.84 11.77 2.77
CA HIS A 128 -5.01 12.96 2.89
C HIS A 128 -5.80 14.14 3.45
N GLU A 129 -6.99 14.40 2.89
CA GLU A 129 -7.88 15.48 3.36
C GLU A 129 -8.31 15.30 4.83
N LYS A 130 -8.53 14.05 5.28
CA LYS A 130 -8.84 13.75 6.69
C LYS A 130 -7.62 13.91 7.60
N GLY A 131 -6.42 13.64 7.10
CA GLY A 131 -5.15 13.88 7.81
C GLY A 131 -4.89 15.37 8.04
N ASP A 132 -5.15 16.20 7.03
CA ASP A 132 -5.02 17.66 7.12
C ASP A 132 -6.07 18.27 8.05
N ALA A 133 -7.31 17.76 8.04
CA ALA A 133 -8.35 18.18 8.97
C ALA A 133 -8.06 17.77 10.43
N ALA A 134 -7.40 16.63 10.66
CA ALA A 134 -7.00 16.19 12.00
C ALA A 134 -5.81 17.00 12.55
N ALA A 135 -4.89 17.46 11.70
CA ALA A 135 -3.77 18.32 12.10
C ALA A 135 -4.22 19.74 12.50
N ALA A 136 -5.27 20.27 11.88
CA ALA A 136 -5.83 21.60 12.19
C ALA A 136 -6.60 21.69 13.52
N GLY A 137 -6.81 20.56 14.22
CA GLY A 137 -7.61 20.49 15.45
C GLY A 137 -6.84 20.60 16.78
N HIS A 138 -5.50 20.70 16.77
CA HIS A 138 -4.69 20.59 17.99
C HIS A 138 -4.05 21.91 18.49
N GLU A 139 -4.50 23.06 18.00
CA GLU A 139 -3.91 24.36 18.33
C GLU A 139 -4.93 25.37 18.86
N LYS A 140 -5.58 25.07 19.99
CA LYS A 140 -6.25 26.08 20.83
C LYS A 140 -6.24 25.74 22.32
N GLU A 141 -5.08 25.64 22.97
CA GLU A 141 -5.03 25.86 24.43
C GLU A 141 -3.65 26.19 25.01
N THR A 142 -2.96 27.23 24.54
CA THR A 142 -1.95 27.91 25.37
C THR A 142 -1.88 29.40 25.06
N ALA A 143 -2.72 30.19 25.72
CA ALA A 143 -2.55 31.63 25.78
C ALA A 143 -2.88 32.12 27.19
N THR A 144 -1.85 32.38 28.00
CA THR A 144 -1.71 33.61 28.80
C THR A 144 -0.34 33.59 29.51
N ALA A 145 0.63 34.31 28.97
CA ALA A 145 1.73 34.87 29.75
C ALA A 145 2.19 36.16 29.08
N ARG A 146 2.23 37.22 29.88
CA ARG A 146 2.24 38.63 29.51
C ARG A 146 3.59 39.07 28.94
N THR A 147 3.50 40.01 27.99
CA THR A 147 4.60 40.81 27.46
C THR A 147 5.16 41.78 28.50
N ARG A 148 6.49 41.89 28.56
CA ARG A 148 7.21 43.13 28.92
C ARG A 148 8.65 43.07 28.40
N GLU A 149 8.92 43.84 27.36
CA GLU A 149 10.27 44.26 26.94
C GLU A 149 10.69 45.53 27.73
N PRO A 150 11.85 46.15 27.43
CA PRO A 150 13.21 45.68 27.67
C PRO A 150 13.98 46.71 28.54
N ASP A 151 15.14 46.35 29.08
CA ASP A 151 16.06 47.38 29.59
C ASP A 151 17.51 47.14 29.17
N THR A 152 18.10 48.24 28.71
CA THR A 152 19.45 48.39 28.15
C THR A 152 20.46 48.73 29.25
N THR A 153 21.76 48.50 29.01
CA THR A 153 22.98 49.17 29.58
C THR A 153 24.15 48.15 29.57
N THR A 154 25.05 48.18 28.58
CA THR A 154 26.34 48.93 28.52
C THR A 154 27.55 48.17 29.09
N GLU A 155 28.46 47.82 28.15
CA GLU A 155 29.93 47.87 28.20
C GLU A 155 30.81 47.00 29.14
N ARG A 156 31.67 46.19 28.47
CA ARG A 156 33.14 46.32 28.35
C ARG A 156 34.08 45.46 29.23
N SER A 157 35.18 45.07 28.56
CA SER A 157 36.49 44.52 29.02
C SER A 157 36.60 42.99 29.11
N ALA A 158 37.24 42.30 28.16
CA ALA A 158 38.69 42.15 27.94
C ALA A 158 39.37 41.10 28.86
N ALA A 159 39.86 40.00 28.28
CA ALA A 159 41.18 39.41 28.61
C ALA A 159 41.55 38.26 27.66
N ARG A 160 42.84 38.24 27.31
CA ARG A 160 43.53 37.32 26.42
C ARG A 160 43.85 35.99 27.12
N GLY A 161 44.02 34.91 26.35
CA GLY A 161 44.58 33.66 26.86
C GLY A 161 44.95 32.63 25.78
N ARG A 162 46.07 32.84 25.08
CA ARG A 162 46.77 31.80 24.31
C ARG A 162 47.40 30.79 25.28
N LYS A 163 47.25 29.48 25.05
CA LYS A 163 48.41 28.57 24.91
C LYS A 163 48.00 27.22 24.32
N LYS A 164 48.53 26.96 23.12
CA LYS A 164 48.75 25.63 22.58
C LYS A 164 49.80 24.91 23.43
N ARG A 165 49.58 23.62 23.67
CA ARG A 165 50.62 22.61 23.86
C ARG A 165 50.32 21.47 22.93
#